data_AF-A0A973TYP3-F1
#
_entry.id   AF-A0A973TYP3-F1
#
_cell.length_a   1.000
_cell.length_b   1.000
_cell.length_c   1.000
_cell.angle_alpha   90.00
_cell.angle_beta   90.00
_cell.angle_gamma   90.00
#
_symmetry.space_group_name_H-M   'P 1'
#
loop_
_entity.id
_entity.type
_entity.pdbx_description
1 polymer ?
#
loop_
_entity_poly.entity_id
_entity_poly.type
_entity_poly.pdbx_seq_one_letter_code
_entity_poly.pdbx_strand_id
1 'polypeptide(L)'
;MNSDSAGRLVEFRMQRARGLLKEEPLELHAVVNVQALRLRVGDQDLMNEQYRHLLRLGALPNVTLQVVQPEAGPHAANTGQFMLLDFADARPIVYIEIQDAAVFVGEPDRVQTYTLSTYNLERVALSPAESATLIESLIT
;
A
#
# COMPACT_ATOMS: atom_id res chain seq x y z
N MET A 1 -22.32 -11.30 -1.18
CA MET A 1 -21.28 -11.18 -2.22
C MET A 1 -21.27 -12.48 -3.02
N ASN A 2 -21.53 -12.42 -4.33
CA ASN A 2 -21.48 -13.61 -5.18
C ASN A 2 -20.02 -14.07 -5.29
N SER A 3 -19.75 -15.37 -5.12
CA SER A 3 -18.37 -15.94 -5.11
C SER A 3 -17.58 -15.61 -6.38
N ASP A 4 -18.28 -15.42 -7.49
CA ASP A 4 -17.74 -15.06 -8.81
C ASP A 4 -17.12 -13.66 -8.85
N SER A 5 -17.74 -12.67 -8.18
CA SER A 5 -17.23 -11.29 -8.13
C SER A 5 -15.99 -11.18 -7.23
N ALA A 6 -15.92 -11.98 -6.17
CA ALA A 6 -14.77 -12.03 -5.28
C ALA A 6 -13.54 -12.62 -5.99
N GLY A 7 -13.71 -13.73 -6.73
CA GLY A 7 -12.63 -14.35 -7.50
C GLY A 7 -12.03 -13.40 -8.54
N ARG A 8 -12.87 -12.68 -9.28
CA ARG A 8 -12.41 -11.73 -10.30
C ARG A 8 -11.62 -10.55 -9.71
N LEU A 9 -12.05 -10.05 -8.55
CA LEU A 9 -11.34 -8.97 -7.86
C LEU A 9 -9.99 -9.42 -7.30
N VAL A 10 -9.92 -10.65 -6.79
CA VAL A 10 -8.65 -11.29 -6.41
C VAL A 10 -7.73 -11.42 -7.62
N GLU A 11 -8.24 -11.92 -8.75
CA GLU A 11 -7.45 -12.06 -9.97
C GLU A 11 -6.85 -10.73 -10.42
N PHE A 12 -7.64 -9.66 -10.44
CA PHE A 12 -7.16 -8.31 -10.78
C PHE A 12 -6.03 -7.84 -9.85
N ARG A 13 -6.18 -8.03 -8.53
CA ARG A 13 -5.13 -7.70 -7.55
C ARG A 13 -3.87 -8.52 -7.78
N MET A 14 -4.01 -9.80 -8.10
CA MET A 14 -2.87 -10.68 -8.40
C MET A 14 -2.17 -10.29 -9.70
N GLN A 15 -2.90 -9.91 -10.75
CA GLN A 15 -2.31 -9.41 -11.99
C GLN A 15 -1.53 -8.12 -11.76
N ARG A 16 -2.05 -7.20 -10.94
CA ARG A 16 -1.34 -5.98 -10.54
C ARG A 16 -0.09 -6.30 -9.74
N ALA A 17 -0.17 -7.20 -8.75
CA ALA A 17 0.97 -7.60 -7.93
C ALA A 17 2.10 -8.22 -8.76
N ARG A 18 1.77 -8.98 -9.82
CA ARG A 18 2.75 -9.51 -10.77
C ARG A 18 3.55 -8.42 -11.50
N GLY A 19 3.01 -7.20 -11.60
CA GLY A 19 3.71 -6.05 -12.18
C GLY A 19 5.00 -5.67 -11.44
N LEU A 20 5.12 -6.02 -10.15
CA LEU A 20 6.33 -5.77 -9.36
C LEU A 20 7.50 -6.70 -9.71
N LEU A 21 7.22 -7.79 -10.44
CA LEU A 21 8.17 -8.87 -10.72
C LEU A 21 8.50 -9.01 -12.22
N LYS A 22 8.10 -8.03 -13.04
CA LYS A 22 8.38 -8.01 -14.48
C LYS A 22 9.80 -7.52 -14.77
N GLU A 23 10.24 -7.69 -16.03
CA GLU A 23 11.53 -7.19 -16.53
C GLU A 23 11.64 -5.66 -16.44
N GLU A 24 10.54 -4.97 -16.76
CA GLU A 24 10.33 -3.56 -16.43
C GLU A 24 9.32 -3.50 -15.27
N PRO A 25 9.81 -3.49 -14.01
CA PRO A 25 8.93 -3.59 -12.86
C PRO A 25 8.26 -2.24 -12.56
N LEU A 26 7.06 -2.29 -11.99
CA LEU A 26 6.44 -1.11 -11.39
C LEU A 26 7.23 -0.69 -10.14
N GLU A 27 7.44 0.61 -9.98
CA GLU A 27 7.89 1.18 -8.71
C GLU A 27 6.70 1.27 -7.75
N LEU A 28 6.89 0.78 -6.53
CA LEU A 28 5.87 0.83 -5.48
C LEU A 28 6.43 1.44 -4.22
N HIS A 29 5.81 2.52 -3.77
CA HIS A 29 5.99 3.04 -2.42
C HIS A 29 4.70 2.83 -1.62
N ALA A 30 4.74 1.92 -0.67
CA ALA A 30 3.62 1.61 0.22
C ALA A 30 3.90 2.13 1.63
N VAL A 31 3.02 3.02 2.10
CA VAL A 31 3.00 3.48 3.49
C VAL A 31 1.78 2.87 4.18
N VAL A 32 2.00 1.96 5.13
CA VAL A 32 0.95 1.14 5.75
C VAL A 32 0.79 1.49 7.21
N ASN A 33 -0.45 1.65 7.69
CA ASN A 33 -0.70 1.84 9.12
C ASN A 33 -0.52 0.51 9.87
N VAL A 34 0.15 0.53 11.02
CA VAL A 34 0.37 -0.70 11.83
C VAL A 34 -0.94 -1.41 12.21
N GLN A 35 -2.05 -0.68 12.33
CA GLN A 35 -3.36 -1.28 12.63
C GLN A 35 -3.84 -2.19 11.51
N ALA A 36 -3.49 -1.90 10.25
CA ALA A 36 -3.80 -2.79 9.12
C ALA A 36 -3.00 -4.10 9.21
N LEU A 37 -1.76 -4.05 9.69
CA LEU A 37 -0.94 -5.25 9.91
C LEU A 37 -1.47 -6.09 11.08
N ARG A 38 -2.02 -5.44 12.12
CA ARG A 38 -2.55 -6.11 13.31
C ARG A 38 -3.99 -6.61 13.15
N LEU A 39 -4.68 -6.22 12.09
CA LEU A 39 -6.02 -6.71 11.79
C LEU A 39 -5.94 -8.19 11.42
N ARG A 40 -6.36 -9.07 12.34
CA ARG A 40 -6.32 -10.52 12.11
C ARG A 40 -7.28 -10.92 10.99
N VAL A 41 -6.72 -11.51 9.94
CA VAL A 41 -7.46 -12.11 8.83
C VAL A 41 -7.05 -13.58 8.74
N GLY A 42 -7.94 -14.46 9.17
CA GLY A 42 -7.67 -15.90 9.29
C GLY A 42 -6.92 -16.27 10.56
N ASP A 43 -6.14 -17.34 10.52
CA ASP A 43 -5.39 -17.88 11.65
C ASP A 43 -3.97 -17.31 11.73
N GLN A 44 -3.25 -17.70 12.80
CA GLN A 44 -1.90 -17.22 13.07
C GLN A 44 -0.89 -17.64 11.99
N ASP A 45 -1.03 -18.85 11.44
CA ASP A 45 -0.13 -19.35 10.41
C ASP A 45 -0.29 -18.53 9.12
N LEU A 46 -1.53 -18.24 8.72
CA LEU A 46 -1.81 -17.37 7.59
C LEU A 46 -1.25 -15.95 7.81
N MET A 47 -1.42 -15.38 9.00
CA MET A 47 -0.85 -14.06 9.32
C MET A 47 0.68 -14.07 9.23
N ASN A 48 1.34 -15.11 9.77
CA ASN A 48 2.79 -15.28 9.68
C ASN A 48 3.25 -15.39 8.21
N GLU A 49 2.50 -16.09 7.36
CA GLU A 49 2.77 -16.14 5.91
C GLU A 49 2.64 -14.77 5.23
N GLN A 50 1.61 -13.99 5.60
CA GLN A 50 1.41 -12.64 5.09
C GLN A 50 2.55 -11.70 5.48
N TYR A 51 3.01 -11.72 6.73
CA TYR A 51 4.15 -10.91 7.16
C TYR A 51 5.43 -11.29 6.42
N ARG A 52 5.72 -12.59 6.30
CA ARG A 52 6.87 -13.06 5.50
C ARG A 52 6.74 -12.64 4.03
N HIS A 53 5.53 -12.61 3.48
CA HIS A 53 5.30 -12.12 2.13
C HIS A 53 5.59 -10.63 1.98
N LEU A 54 5.13 -9.80 2.91
CA LEU A 54 5.44 -8.37 2.94
C LEU A 54 6.95 -8.11 3.06
N LEU A 55 7.65 -8.86 3.92
CA LEU A 55 9.11 -8.78 4.04
C LEU A 55 9.81 -9.15 2.72
N ARG A 56 9.36 -10.21 2.02
CA ARG A 56 9.90 -10.56 0.70
C ARG A 56 9.67 -9.47 -0.34
N LEU A 57 8.49 -8.86 -0.36
CA LEU A 57 8.19 -7.76 -1.27
C LEU A 57 9.00 -6.51 -0.95
N GLY A 58 9.11 -6.13 0.33
CA GLY A 58 9.89 -4.98 0.77
C GLY A 58 11.40 -5.12 0.59
N ALA A 59 11.89 -6.32 0.28
CA ALA A 59 13.29 -6.56 -0.10
C ALA A 59 13.56 -6.39 -1.60
N LEU A 60 12.54 -6.16 -2.43
CA LEU A 60 12.71 -5.91 -3.86
C LEU A 60 13.26 -4.48 -4.08
N PRO A 61 14.15 -4.27 -5.06
CA PRO A 61 14.77 -2.97 -5.30
C PRO A 61 13.79 -1.89 -5.77
N ASN A 62 12.65 -2.28 -6.32
CA ASN A 62 11.58 -1.41 -6.82
C ASN A 62 10.43 -1.22 -5.80
N VAL A 63 10.58 -1.70 -4.56
CA VAL A 63 9.54 -1.62 -3.53
C VAL A 63 10.08 -0.94 -2.27
N THR A 64 9.45 0.17 -1.90
CA THR A 64 9.63 0.84 -0.60
C THR A 64 8.43 0.54 0.27
N LEU A 65 8.60 -0.25 1.32
CA LEU A 65 7.57 -0.54 2.32
C LEU A 65 7.89 0.17 3.63
N GLN A 66 7.00 1.07 4.05
CA GLN A 66 7.11 1.78 5.32
C GLN A 66 5.86 1.58 6.18
N VAL A 67 6.04 1.62 7.49
CA VAL A 67 4.96 1.50 8.47
C VAL A 67 4.81 2.79 9.26
N VAL A 68 3.58 3.28 9.38
CA VAL A 68 3.23 4.38 10.29
C VAL A 68 2.72 3.80 11.60
N GLN A 69 3.36 4.20 12.69
CA GLN A 69 2.94 3.85 14.05
C GLN A 69 2.02 4.93 14.64
N PRO A 70 1.17 4.60 15.63
CA PRO A 70 0.28 5.57 16.29
C PRO A 70 0.99 6.78 16.89
N GLU A 71 2.25 6.60 17.32
CA GLU A 71 3.10 7.61 17.94
C GLU A 71 3.46 8.76 16.99
N ALA A 72 3.30 8.57 15.67
CA ALA A 72 3.45 9.62 14.67
C ALA A 72 2.39 10.74 14.80
N GLY A 73 1.31 10.51 15.54
CA GLY A 73 0.23 11.48 15.72
C GLY A 73 -0.62 11.68 14.44
N PRO A 74 -1.42 12.75 14.37
CA PRO A 74 -2.27 13.02 13.21
C PRO A 74 -1.45 13.23 11.92
N HIS A 75 -1.81 12.52 10.85
CA HIS A 75 -1.13 12.51 9.56
C HIS A 75 -2.11 12.34 8.38
N ALA A 76 -1.66 12.56 7.14
CA ALA A 76 -2.55 12.58 5.97
C ALA A 76 -3.32 11.26 5.73
N ALA A 77 -2.75 10.10 6.08
CA ALA A 77 -3.46 8.82 5.96
C ALA A 77 -4.66 8.66 6.92
N ASN A 78 -4.84 9.56 7.90
CA ASN A 78 -6.05 9.55 8.74
C ASN A 78 -7.31 9.97 7.95
N THR A 79 -7.19 10.62 6.80
CA THR A 79 -8.34 11.01 5.97
C THR A 79 -8.84 9.89 5.06
N GLY A 80 -8.10 8.78 4.96
CA GLY A 80 -8.45 7.62 4.14
C GLY A 80 -7.31 7.14 3.25
N GLN A 81 -7.50 5.97 2.66
CA GLN A 81 -6.56 5.37 1.70
C GLN A 81 -6.71 6.00 0.31
N PHE A 82 -5.58 6.13 -0.40
CA PHE A 82 -5.55 6.52 -1.80
C PHE A 82 -4.30 5.93 -2.46
N MET A 83 -4.28 5.90 -3.80
CA MET A 83 -3.11 5.56 -4.60
C MET A 83 -2.81 6.71 -5.55
N LEU A 84 -1.60 7.26 -5.47
CA LEU A 84 -1.07 8.15 -6.50
C LEU A 84 -0.44 7.27 -7.58
N LEU A 85 -0.96 7.36 -8.80
CA LEU A 85 -0.50 6.60 -9.95
C LEU A 85 0.20 7.56 -10.90
N ASP A 86 1.48 7.29 -11.17
CA ASP A 86 2.30 8.04 -12.11
C ASP A 86 2.60 7.20 -13.35
N PHE A 87 2.76 7.87 -14.50
CA PHE A 87 2.89 7.22 -15.80
C PHE A 87 3.95 7.91 -16.65
N ALA A 88 4.69 7.15 -17.44
CA ALA A 88 5.72 7.70 -18.34
C ALA A 88 5.15 8.69 -19.36
N ASP A 89 3.99 8.37 -19.95
CA ASP A 89 3.40 9.11 -21.08
C ASP A 89 2.05 9.77 -20.75
N ALA A 90 1.69 9.88 -19.47
CA ALA A 90 0.42 10.47 -19.04
C ALA A 90 0.55 11.24 -17.73
N ARG A 91 -0.41 12.14 -17.48
CA ARG A 91 -0.44 12.88 -16.21
C ARG A 91 -0.78 11.95 -15.04
N PRO A 92 -0.19 12.17 -13.86
CA PRO A 92 -0.51 11.38 -12.68
C PRO A 92 -1.99 11.55 -12.31
N ILE A 93 -2.56 10.49 -11.77
CA ILE A 93 -3.93 10.48 -11.27
C ILE A 93 -3.96 9.93 -9.85
N VAL A 94 -4.96 10.34 -9.07
CA VAL A 94 -5.23 9.73 -7.78
C VAL A 94 -6.43 8.81 -7.91
N TYR A 95 -6.26 7.59 -7.43
CA TYR A 95 -7.32 6.60 -7.32
C TYR A 95 -7.73 6.45 -5.85
N ILE A 96 -9.02 6.52 -5.60
CA ILE A 96 -9.61 6.33 -4.27
C ILE A 96 -10.68 5.24 -4.38
N GLU A 97 -10.45 4.12 -3.70
CA GLU A 97 -11.42 3.02 -3.62
C GLU A 97 -12.44 3.31 -2.51
N ILE A 98 -13.72 3.20 -2.86
CA ILE A 98 -14.84 3.25 -1.93
C ILE A 98 -15.64 1.94 -2.06
N GLN A 99 -16.59 1.70 -1.15
CA GLN A 99 -17.18 0.37 -0.93
C GLN A 99 -17.72 -0.32 -2.21
N ASP A 100 -18.31 0.44 -3.11
CA ASP A 100 -18.97 -0.05 -4.33
C ASP A 100 -18.56 0.73 -5.60
N ALA A 101 -17.55 1.59 -5.49
CA ALA A 101 -17.12 2.48 -6.57
C ALA A 101 -15.67 2.93 -6.42
N ALA A 102 -15.21 3.77 -7.35
CA ALA A 102 -13.92 4.42 -7.26
C ALA A 102 -14.02 5.86 -7.76
N VAL A 103 -13.17 6.72 -7.19
CA VAL A 103 -13.00 8.11 -7.64
C VAL A 103 -11.62 8.25 -8.26
N PHE A 104 -11.59 8.81 -9.47
CA PHE A 104 -10.36 9.18 -10.16
C PHE A 104 -10.23 10.70 -10.15
N VAL A 105 -9.12 11.20 -9.62
CA VAL A 105 -8.82 12.64 -9.58
C VAL A 105 -7.67 12.90 -10.54
N GLY A 106 -7.94 13.73 -11.55
CA GLY A 106 -6.96 14.12 -12.57
C GLY A 106 -6.70 15.62 -12.67
N GLU A 107 -7.42 16.44 -11.88
CA GLU A 107 -7.19 17.88 -11.84
C GLU A 107 -5.83 18.17 -11.17
N PRO A 108 -4.89 18.90 -11.84
CA PRO A 108 -3.52 19.08 -11.35
C PRO A 108 -3.41 19.57 -9.89
N ASP A 109 -4.17 20.59 -9.51
CA ASP A 109 -4.14 21.15 -8.15
C ASP A 109 -4.61 20.15 -7.09
N ARG A 110 -5.56 19.29 -7.46
CA ARG A 110 -6.06 18.24 -6.57
C ARG A 110 -5.05 17.10 -6.46
N VAL A 111 -4.46 16.66 -7.58
CA VAL A 111 -3.37 15.67 -7.57
C VAL A 111 -2.18 16.16 -6.74
N GLN A 112 -1.85 17.45 -6.82
CA GLN A 112 -0.80 18.06 -6.00
C GLN A 112 -1.07 17.93 -4.49
N THR A 113 -2.32 18.06 -4.06
CA THR A 113 -2.71 17.88 -2.65
C THR A 113 -2.39 16.46 -2.15
N TYR A 114 -2.70 15.44 -2.95
CA TYR A 114 -2.39 14.04 -2.60
C TYR A 114 -0.88 13.76 -2.69
N THR A 115 -0.20 14.38 -3.64
CA THR A 115 1.27 14.29 -3.77
C THR A 115 1.97 14.85 -2.52
N LEU A 116 1.52 16.00 -2.01
CA LEU A 116 2.03 16.53 -0.73
C LEU A 116 1.71 15.60 0.45
N SER A 117 0.56 14.92 0.38
CA SER A 117 0.17 13.95 1.40
C SER A 117 1.08 12.72 1.42
N THR A 118 1.53 12.21 0.26
CA THR A 118 2.50 11.10 0.20
C THR A 118 3.83 11.52 0.82
N TYR A 119 4.39 12.66 0.41
CA TYR A 119 5.63 13.18 0.99
C TYR A 119 5.56 13.35 2.52
N ASN A 120 4.45 13.87 3.03
CA ASN A 120 4.25 14.02 4.46
C ASN A 120 4.17 12.67 5.18
N LEU A 121 3.51 11.68 4.57
CA LEU A 121 3.38 10.33 5.12
C LEU A 121 4.73 9.61 5.18
N GLU A 122 5.55 9.72 4.14
CA GLU A 122 6.88 9.13 4.06
C GLU A 122 7.79 9.63 5.18
N ARG A 123 7.67 10.91 5.54
CA ARG A 123 8.49 11.54 6.60
C ARG A 123 8.11 11.14 8.02
N VAL A 124 6.85 10.77 8.25
CA VAL A 124 6.37 10.37 9.59
C VAL A 124 6.34 8.85 9.77
N ALA A 125 6.42 8.10 8.67
CA ALA A 125 6.57 6.66 8.72
C ALA A 125 7.97 6.26 9.18
N LEU A 126 8.08 5.07 9.76
CA LEU A 126 9.37 4.44 10.03
C LEU A 126 10.19 4.30 8.74
N SER A 127 11.52 4.28 8.85
CA SER A 127 12.36 3.92 7.71
C SER A 127 12.01 2.51 7.20
N PRO A 128 12.35 2.15 5.95
CA PRO A 128 12.10 0.80 5.44
C PRO A 128 12.72 -0.31 6.31
N ALA A 129 13.91 -0.08 6.87
CA ALA A 129 14.60 -1.03 7.75
C ALA A 129 13.90 -1.20 9.12
N GLU A 130 13.47 -0.10 9.73
CA GLU A 130 12.69 -0.14 10.98
C GLU A 130 11.30 -0.77 10.76
N SER A 131 10.70 -0.50 9.60
CA SER A 131 9.43 -1.11 9.18
C SER A 131 9.56 -2.62 9.01
N ALA A 132 10.63 -3.11 8.39
CA ALA A 132 10.92 -4.53 8.27
C ALA A 132 11.12 -5.18 9.64
N THR A 133 11.92 -4.57 10.52
CA THR A 133 12.11 -5.03 11.91
C THR A 133 10.78 -5.13 12.66
N LEU A 134 9.90 -4.13 12.49
CA LEU A 134 8.57 -4.15 13.09
C LEU A 134 7.73 -5.30 12.55
N ILE A 135 7.68 -5.51 11.23
CA ILE A 135 6.89 -6.58 10.61
C ILE A 135 7.40 -7.95 11.06
N GLU A 136 8.73 -8.12 11.14
CA GLU A 136 9.35 -9.36 11.64
C GLU A 136 8.96 -9.65 13.10
N SER A 137 8.89 -8.63 13.95
CA SER A 137 8.45 -8.77 15.34
C SER A 137 6.99 -9.22 15.52
N LEU A 138 6.17 -9.15 14.47
CA LEU A 138 4.78 -9.62 14.49
C LEU A 138 4.64 -11.12 14.22
N ILE A 139 5.73 -11.79 13.83
CA ILE A 139 5.75 -13.23 13.57
C ILE A 139 5.89 -13.97 14.91
N THR A 140 4.90 -14.79 15.25
CA THR A 140 4.83 -15.55 16.51
C THR A 140 4.96 -17.05 16.29
#